data_AF-A0A0C9U799-F1
#
_entry.id   AF-A0A0C9U799-F1
#
_cell.length_a   1.000
_cell.length_b   1.000
_cell.length_c   1.000
_cell.angle_alpha   90.00
_cell.angle_beta   90.00
_cell.angle_gamma   90.00
#
_symmetry.space_group_name_H-M   'P 1'
#
loop_
_entity.id
_entity.type
_entity.pdbx_description
1 polymer ?
#
loop_
_entity_poly.entity_id
_entity_poly.type
_entity_poly.pdbx_seq_one_letter_code
_entity_poly.pdbx_strand_id
1 'polypeptide(L)' 'MSTEHSHHIQALSGTNYSTWAKEMKALLRSKGLWMLVNGRETRPSAAGEEQTKWGLKQDKAA' A
#
# COMPACT_ATOMS: atom_id res chain seq x y z
N MET A 1 10.72 14.39 21.15
CA MET A 1 11.53 14.54 19.93
C MET A 1 11.24 13.34 19.05
N SER A 2 10.42 13.50 18.01
CA SER A 2 10.11 12.40 17.09
C SER A 2 11.24 12.32 16.08
N THR A 3 12.13 11.36 16.26
CA THR A 3 13.17 11.04 15.28
C THR A 3 12.50 10.55 14.01
N GLU A 4 12.36 11.45 13.04
CA GLU A 4 11.96 11.16 11.68
C GLU A 4 13.04 10.30 11.05
N HIS A 5 12.89 8.98 11.18
CA HIS A 5 13.73 8.04 10.46
C HIS A 5 13.27 8.10 9.01
N SER A 6 13.94 8.92 8.21
CA SER A 6 13.92 8.78 6.75
C SER A 6 14.46 7.39 6.43
N HIS A 7 13.59 6.39 6.40
CA HIS A 7 13.90 5.02 6.00
C HIS A 7 14.20 5.02 4.51
N HIS A 8 15.45 5.34 4.16
CA HIS A 8 15.94 5.27 2.80
C HIS A 8 16.18 3.79 2.43
N ILE A 9 15.14 3.16 1.89
CA ILE A 9 15.23 1.81 1.35
C ILE A 9 15.94 1.89 0.00
N GLN A 10 17.06 1.18 -0.14
CA GLN A 10 17.77 1.12 -1.43
C GLN A 10 16.83 0.60 -2.52
N ALA A 11 16.95 1.10 -3.75
CA ALA A 11 16.17 0.58 -4.87
C ALA A 11 16.47 -0.91 -5.09
N LEU A 12 15.45 -1.66 -5.53
CA LEU A 12 15.59 -3.10 -5.78
C LEU A 12 16.63 -3.35 -6.88
N SER A 13 17.55 -4.27 -6.61
CA SER A 13 18.60 -4.74 -7.52
C SER A 13 18.69 -6.26 -7.49
N GLY A 14 19.40 -6.84 -8.47
CA GLY A 14 19.55 -8.29 -8.59
C GLY A 14 20.24 -8.98 -7.41
N THR A 15 20.90 -8.22 -6.53
CA THR A 15 21.68 -8.74 -5.39
C THR A 15 21.10 -8.37 -4.04
N ASN A 16 20.12 -7.46 -3.97
CA ASN A 16 19.64 -6.91 -2.70
C ASN A 16 18.20 -7.31 -2.32
N TYR A 17 17.57 -8.21 -3.09
CA TYR A 17 16.17 -8.61 -2.88
C TYR A 17 15.86 -9.01 -1.43
N SER A 18 16.71 -9.83 -0.81
CA SER A 18 16.51 -10.32 0.56
C SER A 18 16.48 -9.20 1.61
N THR A 19 17.30 -8.16 1.43
CA THR A 19 17.36 -6.99 2.31
C THR A 19 16.19 -6.06 2.01
N TRP A 20 15.98 -5.75 0.72
CA TRP A 20 14.89 -4.91 0.24
C TRP A 20 13.52 -5.41 0.72
N ALA A 21 13.26 -6.72 0.61
CA ALA A 21 12.00 -7.32 1.02
C ALA A 21 11.75 -7.21 2.53
N LYS A 22 12.81 -7.28 3.35
CA LYS A 22 12.69 -7.09 4.81
C LYS A 22 12.40 -5.64 5.15
N GLU A 23 13.09 -4.70 4.52
CA GLU A 23 12.88 -3.27 4.76
C GLU A 23 11.50 -2.80 4.28
N MET A 24 11.07 -3.24 3.09
CA MET A 24 9.72 -2.94 2.61
C MET A 24 8.63 -3.54 3.48
N LYS A 25 8.84 -4.76 3.99
CA LYS A 25 7.93 -5.35 4.97
C LYS A 25 7.87 -4.51 6.25
N ALA A 26 9.01 -4.03 6.77
CA ALA A 26 9.05 -3.18 7.95
C ALA A 26 8.35 -1.82 7.71
N LEU A 27 8.58 -1.18 6.56
CA LEU A 27 7.95 0.08 6.17
C LEU A 27 6.43 -0.05 5.99
N LEU A 28 5.99 -1.10 5.32
CA LEU A 28 4.57 -1.37 5.13
C LEU A 28 3.89 -1.71 6.47
N ARG A 29 4.59 -2.42 7.37
CA ARG A 29 4.07 -2.68 8.72
C ARG A 29 3.98 -1.42 9.56
N SER A 30 4.99 -0.54 9.53
CA SER A 30 4.96 0.71 10.28
C SER A 30 3.86 1.66 9.80
N LYS A 31 3.52 1.59 8.50
CA LYS A 31 2.40 2.34 7.91
C LYS A 31 1.05 1.63 8.00
N GLY A 32 0.98 0.42 8.56
CA GLY A 32 -0.25 -0.40 8.61
C GLY A 32 -0.71 -0.99 7.26
N LEU A 33 0.00 -0.69 6.16
CA LEU A 33 -0.31 -1.13 4.80
C LEU A 33 0.06 -2.60 4.52
N TRP A 34 0.79 -3.26 5.41
CA TRP A 34 1.18 -4.65 5.20
C TRP A 34 -0.02 -5.59 5.10
N MET A 35 -1.15 -5.27 5.74
CA MET A 35 -2.35 -6.11 5.67
C MET A 35 -2.94 -6.19 4.26
N LEU A 36 -2.90 -5.07 3.52
CA LEU A 36 -3.24 -5.00 2.10
C LEU A 36 -2.32 -5.90 1.26
N VAL A 37 -1.00 -5.74 1.44
CA VAL A 37 0.00 -6.47 0.64
C VAL A 37 0.02 -7.97 0.96
N ASN A 38 -0.21 -8.35 2.21
CA ASN A 38 -0.25 -9.74 2.64
C ASN A 38 -1.60 -10.42 2.34
N GLY A 39 -2.55 -9.73 1.70
CA GLY A 39 -3.87 -10.26 1.37
C GLY A 39 -4.69 -10.67 2.60
N ARG A 40 -4.34 -10.14 3.78
CA ARG A 40 -5.05 -10.41 5.04
C ARG A 40 -6.12 -9.37 5.33
N GLU A 41 -6.14 -8.29 4.56
CA GLU A 41 -7.23 -7.33 4.57
C GLU A 41 -8.50 -8.01 4.06
N THR A 42 -9.53 -8.04 4.90
CA THR A 42 -10.89 -8.32 4.46
C THR A 42 -11.29 -7.25 3.46
N ARG A 43 -11.32 -7.61 2.18
CA ARG A 43 -11.92 -6.79 1.12
C ARG A 43 -13.27 -6.32 1.67
N PRO A 44 -13.56 -5.00 1.70
CA PRO A 44 -14.88 -4.54 2.10
C PRO A 44 -15.89 -5.27 1.21
N SER A 45 -16.64 -6.20 1.84
CA SER A 45 -17.71 -6.92 1.18
C SER A 45 -18.66 -5.85 0.69
N ALA A 46 -19.03 -5.90 -0.60
CA ALA A 46 -19.88 -4.92 -1.25
C ALA A 46 -21.35 -4.98 -0.76
N ALA A 47 -21.56 -5.09 0.56
CA ALA A 47 -22.83 -5.06 1.25
C ALA A 47 -22.98 -3.78 2.11
N GLY A 48 -22.30 -2.70 1.73
CA GLY A 48 -22.34 -1.40 2.41
C GLY A 48 -21.96 -0.27 1.45
N GLU A 49 -22.91 0.06 0.59
CA GLU A 49 -23.25 1.41 0.08
C GLU A 49 -22.20 2.54 0.04
N GLU A 50 -20.94 2.34 -0.37
CA GLU A 50 -20.02 3.49 -0.60
C GLU A 50 -19.10 3.37 -1.84
N GLN A 51 -19.43 2.50 -2.79
CA GLN A 51 -18.69 2.37 -4.07
C GLN A 51 -19.26 3.21 -5.23
N THR A 52 -20.17 4.16 -4.98
CA THR A 52 -20.88 4.90 -6.04
C THR A 52 -20.38 6.32 -6.31
N LYS A 53 -19.18 6.71 -5.88
CA LYS A 53 -18.67 8.08 -6.15
C LYS A 53 -17.52 8.20 -7.15
N TRP A 54 -16.76 7.12 -7.42
CA TRP A 54 -15.58 7.22 -8.29
C TRP A 54 -15.77 6.67 -9.71
N GLY A 55 -16.88 5.98 -10.00
CA GLY A 55 -17.16 5.40 -11.32
C GLY A 55 -17.90 6.30 -12.31
N LEU A 56 -18.40 7.48 -11.90
CA LEU A 56 -19.31 8.31 -12.71
C LEU A 56 -18.68 9.62 -13.23
N LYS A 57 -17.34 9.70 -13.34
CA LYS A 57 -16.66 10.87 -13.92
C LYS A 57 -15.65 10.49 -14.98
N GLN A 58 -15.98 9.51 -15.82
CA GLN A 58 -15.19 9.19 -17.02
C GLN A 58 -16.02 8.97 -18.30
N ASP A 59 -17.26 9.49 -18.38
CA ASP A 59 -17.90 9.63 -19.70
C ASP A 59 -18.93 10.77 -19.71
N LYS A 60 -18.54 11.91 -20.29
CA LYS A 60 -19.38 12.77 -21.13
C LYS A 60 -18.53 13.89 -21.74
N ALA A 61 -17.82 13.55 -22.81
CA ALA A 61 -17.42 14.50 -23.83
C ALA A 61 -17.91 13.94 -25.16
N ALA A 62 -19.14 14.32 -25.52
CA ALA A 62 -19.69 14.23 -26.86
C ALA A 62 -20.36 15.58 -27.15
#